data_AF-A0A415MXG0-F1
#
_entry.id   AF-A0A415MXG0-F1
#
_cell.length_a   1.000
_cell.length_b   1.000
_cell.length_c   1.000
_cell.angle_alpha   90.00
_cell.angle_beta   90.00
_cell.angle_gamma   90.00
#
_symmetry.space_group_name_H-M   'P 1'
#
loop_
_entity.id
_entity.type
_entity.pdbx_description
1 polymer ?
#
loop_
_entity_poly.entity_id
_entity_poly.type
_entity_poly.pdbx_seq_one_letter_code
_entity_poly.pdbx_strand_id
1 'polypeptide(L)' 'MTFAENLKMLRKQAGMSQEQLAEKLGVSRQAVTKWETGVSPTKGY' A
#
# COMPACT_ATOMS: atom_id res chain seq x y z
N MET A 1 -5.29 13.99 -1.78
CA MET A 1 -4.64 12.68 -2.04
C MET A 1 -4.24 12.08 -0.72
N THR A 2 -4.73 10.89 -0.43
CA THR A 2 -4.36 10.14 0.77
C THR A 2 -3.11 9.31 0.51
N PHE A 3 -2.42 8.88 1.58
CA PHE A 3 -1.26 7.98 1.47
C PHE A 3 -1.59 6.72 0.68
N ALA A 4 -2.79 6.16 0.90
CA ALA A 4 -3.30 4.97 0.21
C ALA A 4 -3.38 5.15 -1.31
N GLU A 5 -3.89 6.30 -1.76
CA GLU A 5 -3.99 6.63 -3.18
C GLU A 5 -2.62 6.80 -3.84
N ASN A 6 -1.70 7.50 -3.16
CA ASN A 6 -0.34 7.71 -3.67
C ASN A 6 0.42 6.38 -3.80
N LEU A 7 0.32 5.51 -2.79
CA LEU A 7 0.98 4.21 -2.82
C LEU A 7 0.45 3.35 -3.99
N LYS A 8 -0.88 3.31 -4.16
CA LYS A 8 -1.52 2.58 -5.25
C LYS A 8 -1.14 3.12 -6.63
N MET A 9 -1.03 4.44 -6.75
CA MET A 9 -0.60 5.11 -7.98
C MET A 9 0.85 4.76 -8.32
N LEU A 10 1.78 4.92 -7.36
CA LEU A 10 3.19 4.61 -7.54
C LEU A 10 3.41 3.13 -7.87
N ARG A 11 2.71 2.23 -7.19
CA ARG A 11 2.75 0.78 -7.48
C ARG A 11 2.35 0.50 -8.94
N LYS A 12 1.25 1.10 -9.39
CA LYS A 12 0.77 0.94 -10.78
C LYS A 12 1.72 1.55 -11.80
N GLN A 13 2.28 2.73 -11.51
CA GLN A 13 3.29 3.37 -12.38
C GLN A 13 4.55 2.53 -12.51
N ALA A 14 4.93 1.84 -11.44
CA ALA A 14 6.05 0.90 -11.44
C ALA A 14 5.70 -0.46 -12.09
N GLY A 15 4.47 -0.67 -12.57
CA GLY A 15 4.02 -1.93 -13.17
C GLY A 15 3.99 -3.11 -12.20
N MET A 16 3.97 -2.85 -10.88
CA MET A 16 4.09 -3.88 -9.85
C MET A 16 2.73 -4.38 -9.37
N SER A 17 2.63 -5.66 -9.02
CA SER A 17 1.51 -6.22 -8.25
C SER A 17 1.67 -5.89 -6.75
N GLN A 18 0.61 -6.09 -5.96
CA GLN A 18 0.69 -5.94 -4.51
C GLN A 18 1.67 -6.96 -3.90
N GLU A 19 1.73 -8.18 -4.44
CA GLU A 19 2.73 -9.20 -4.09
C GLU A 19 4.15 -8.67 -4.30
N GLN A 20 4.46 -8.16 -5.49
CA GLN A 20 5.80 -7.69 -5.85
C GLN A 20 6.24 -6.50 -5.00
N LEU A 21 5.31 -5.59 -4.69
CA LEU A 21 5.58 -4.49 -3.79
C LEU A 21 5.84 -4.99 -2.37
N ALA A 22 5.08 -5.98 -1.91
CA ALA A 22 5.24 -6.58 -0.59
C ALA A 22 6.58 -7.30 -0.45
N GLU A 23 6.97 -8.10 -1.45
CA GLU A 23 8.28 -8.77 -1.50
C GLU A 23 9.44 -7.77 -1.46
N LYS A 24 9.35 -6.69 -2.24
CA LYS A 24 10.37 -5.62 -2.24
C LYS A 24 10.50 -4.90 -0.91
N LEU A 25 9.40 -4.73 -0.19
CA LEU A 25 9.37 -4.07 1.11
C LEU A 25 9.59 -5.04 2.28
N GLY A 26 9.70 -6.34 2.01
CA GLY A 26 9.84 -7.37 3.05
C GLY A 26 8.61 -7.47 3.96
N VAL A 27 7.43 -7.12 3.45
CA VAL A 27 6.16 -7.17 4.20
C VAL A 27 5.22 -8.20 3.58
N SER A 28 4.12 -8.49 4.27
CA SER A 28 3.08 -9.34 3.69
C SER A 28 2.24 -8.58 2.66
N ARG A 29 1.75 -9.28 1.64
CA ARG A 29 0.78 -8.75 0.67
C ARG A 29 -0.43 -8.11 1.36
N GLN A 30 -0.90 -8.69 2.46
CA GLN A 30 -2.00 -8.14 3.25
C GLN A 30 -1.67 -6.78 3.88
N ALA A 31 -0.41 -6.53 4.26
CA ALA A 31 0.01 -5.21 4.74
C ALA A 31 -0.12 -4.16 3.63
N VAL A 32 0.33 -4.49 2.42
CA VAL A 32 0.16 -3.62 1.24
C VAL A 32 -1.32 -3.39 0.93
N THR A 33 -2.17 -4.42 1.01
CA THR A 33 -3.62 -4.26 0.85
C THR A 33 -4.19 -3.28 1.87
N LYS A 34 -3.84 -3.42 3.16
CA LYS A 34 -4.31 -2.50 4.23
C LYS A 34 -3.87 -1.05 3.99
N TRP A 35 -2.65 -0.85 3.51
CA TRP A 35 -2.15 0.48 3.16
C TRP A 35 -2.90 1.08 1.97
N GLU A 36 -3.18 0.29 0.93
CA GLU A 36 -3.91 0.75 -0.26
C GLU A 36 -5.42 0.92 -0.05
N THR A 37 -6.02 0.24 0.92
CA THR A 37 -7.45 0.38 1.26
C THR A 37 -7.72 1.46 2.30
N GLY A 38 -6.67 2.12 2.81
CA GLY A 38 -6.84 3.18 3.81
C GLY A 38 -7.28 2.66 5.18
N VAL A 39 -7.15 1.35 5.45
CA VAL A 39 -7.29 0.79 6.81
C VAL A 39 -6.02 1.09 7.59
N SER A 40 -5.69 2.37 7.67
CA SER A 40 -4.88 2.90 8.74
C SER A 40 -5.82 3.09 9.92
N PRO A 41 -5.46 2.66 11.14
CA PRO A 41 -6.07 3.22 12.32
C PRO A 41 -5.63 4.68 12.36
N THR A 42 -6.35 5.58 11.67
CA THR A 42 -6.37 6.99 12.05
C THR A 42 -7.09 7.03 13.39
N LYS A 43 -6.34 6.67 14.43
CA LYS A 43 -6.66 7.04 15.79
C LYS A 43 -6.61 8.56 15.77
N GLY A 44 -7.78 9.16 15.93
CA GLY A 44 -7.87 10.50 16.47
C GLY A 44 -7.03 10.54 17.74
N TYR A 45 -5.95 11.29 17.67
CA TYR A 45 -5.29 11.90 18.80
C TYR A 45 -5.44 13.40 18.61
#